data_AF-A0A7S2MPM1-F1
#
_entry.id   AF-A0A7S2MPM1-F1
#
_cell.length_a   1.000
_cell.length_b   1.000
_cell.length_c   1.000
_cell.angle_alpha   90.00
_cell.angle_beta   90.00
_cell.angle_gamma   90.00
#
_symmetry.space_group_name_H-M   'P 1'
#
loop_
_entity.id
_entity.type
_entity.pdbx_description
1 polymer ?
#
loop_
_entity_poly.entity_id
_entity_poly.type
_entity_poly.pdbx_seq_one_letter_code
_entity_poly.pdbx_strand_id
1 'polypeptide(L)'
;ARASWSALQAELRLRAAAVAEEDGPQASAALRTLEEELARLQWEGESHAWPLLMAARDESFGVRYMHKQAMRYQTSVGRLRDAAADLRENIAMYNRTLEQVRRPTESSSSTPDKYVCSADKLHKKGLLGATVPDIEGVDPKLVAKYWPKASFTFELKAQGVVEISAAVKGRVMWEGSLRLDELLKQRSEGASHIEEEGV
;
A
#
# COMPACT_ATOMS: atom_id res chain seq x y z
N ALA A 1 -14.14 -65.95 5.53
CA ALA A 1 -14.47 -64.53 5.30
C ALA A 1 -14.49 -63.82 6.66
N ARG A 2 -13.81 -62.68 6.83
CA ARG A 2 -13.91 -61.90 8.07
C ARG A 2 -15.29 -61.22 8.08
N ALA A 3 -16.13 -61.54 9.07
CA ALA A 3 -17.43 -60.88 9.23
C ALA A 3 -17.22 -59.39 9.49
N SER A 4 -18.08 -58.53 8.91
CA SER A 4 -18.07 -57.10 9.22
C SER A 4 -18.53 -56.87 10.66
N TRP A 5 -18.11 -55.76 11.27
CA TRP A 5 -18.52 -55.36 12.62
C TRP A 5 -20.04 -55.33 12.80
N SER A 6 -20.77 -54.87 11.79
CA SER A 6 -22.23 -54.87 11.76
C SER A 6 -22.84 -56.28 11.75
N ALA A 7 -22.21 -57.23 11.05
CA ALA A 7 -22.67 -58.62 10.99
C ALA A 7 -22.46 -59.32 12.35
N LEU A 8 -21.33 -59.05 13.01
CA LEU A 8 -21.00 -59.63 14.31
C LEU A 8 -21.92 -59.07 15.42
N GLN A 9 -22.24 -57.78 15.37
CA GLN A 9 -23.21 -57.17 16.29
C GLN A 9 -24.65 -57.69 16.08
N ALA A 10 -25.07 -57.90 14.83
CA ALA A 10 -26.38 -58.48 14.53
C ALA A 10 -26.49 -59.93 15.02
N GLU A 11 -25.43 -60.72 14.84
CA GLU A 11 -25.36 -62.11 15.28
C GLU A 11 -25.43 -62.24 16.81
N LEU A 12 -24.69 -61.40 17.56
CA LEU A 12 -24.74 -61.40 19.03
C LEU A 12 -26.11 -60.97 19.58
N ARG A 13 -26.78 -60.01 18.93
CA ARG A 13 -28.15 -59.62 19.30
C ARG A 13 -29.16 -60.74 19.07
N LEU A 14 -29.02 -61.50 17.98
CA LEU A 14 -29.87 -62.66 17.70
C LEU A 14 -29.63 -63.79 18.72
N ARG A 15 -28.37 -64.02 19.10
CA ARG A 15 -28.03 -64.99 20.16
C ARG A 15 -28.57 -64.56 21.53
N ALA A 16 -28.47 -63.27 21.87
CA ALA A 16 -29.06 -62.74 23.10
C ALA A 16 -30.60 -62.90 23.11
N ALA A 17 -31.27 -62.62 21.98
CA ALA A 17 -32.71 -62.82 21.87
C ALA A 17 -33.12 -64.29 22.05
N ALA A 18 -32.37 -65.23 21.48
CA ALA A 18 -32.63 -66.67 21.62
C ALA A 18 -32.44 -67.16 23.07
N VAL A 19 -31.42 -66.67 23.78
CA VAL A 19 -31.18 -67.04 25.19
C VAL A 19 -32.22 -66.39 26.11
N ALA A 20 -32.79 -65.24 25.74
CA ALA A 20 -33.87 -64.59 26.50
C ALA A 20 -35.20 -65.34 26.45
N GLU A 21 -35.39 -66.25 25.50
CA GLU A 21 -36.57 -67.13 25.43
C GLU A 21 -36.44 -68.39 26.33
N GLU A 22 -35.25 -68.65 26.89
CA GLU A 22 -35.01 -69.77 27.80
C GLU A 22 -35.17 -69.34 29.27
N ASP A 23 -35.99 -70.07 30.05
CA ASP A 23 -36.17 -69.81 31.48
C ASP A 23 -35.13 -70.55 32.33
N GLY A 24 -34.30 -69.80 33.06
CA GLY A 24 -33.42 -70.37 34.09
C GLY A 24 -32.23 -69.49 34.49
N PRO A 25 -31.55 -69.81 35.61
CA PRO A 25 -30.39 -69.06 36.09
C PRO A 25 -29.19 -69.12 35.13
N GLN A 26 -29.09 -70.17 34.31
CA GLN A 26 -28.04 -70.31 33.28
C GLN A 26 -28.27 -69.39 32.08
N ALA A 27 -29.53 -69.20 31.67
CA ALA A 27 -29.92 -68.28 30.61
C ALA A 27 -29.63 -66.81 31.01
N SER A 28 -29.93 -66.45 32.26
CA SER A 28 -29.61 -65.11 32.80
C SER A 28 -28.11 -64.82 32.82
N ALA A 29 -27.27 -65.80 33.16
CA ALA A 29 -25.82 -65.65 33.12
C ALA A 29 -25.28 -65.51 31.70
N ALA A 30 -25.79 -66.30 30.75
CA ALA A 30 -25.42 -66.24 29.34
C ALA A 30 -25.84 -64.91 28.69
N LEU A 31 -27.03 -64.38 29.00
CA LEU A 31 -27.46 -63.05 28.56
C LEU A 31 -26.52 -61.95 29.02
N ARG A 32 -26.14 -61.94 30.30
CA ARG A 32 -25.19 -60.97 30.83
C ARG A 32 -23.86 -60.98 30.09
N THR A 33 -23.32 -62.17 29.81
CA THR A 33 -22.05 -62.26 29.06
C THR A 33 -22.16 -61.72 27.64
N LEU A 34 -23.29 -61.93 26.97
CA LEU A 34 -23.54 -61.40 25.62
C LEU A 34 -23.74 -59.88 25.62
N GLU A 35 -24.39 -59.34 26.65
CA GLU A 35 -24.55 -57.89 26.85
C GLU A 35 -23.21 -57.19 27.12
N GLU A 36 -22.34 -57.80 27.93
CA GLU A 36 -20.99 -57.30 28.21
C GLU A 36 -20.11 -57.31 26.96
N GLU A 37 -20.19 -58.37 26.14
CA GLU A 37 -19.50 -58.43 24.86
C GLU A 37 -20.03 -57.39 23.87
N LEU A 38 -21.36 -57.19 23.78
CA LEU A 38 -21.96 -56.14 22.95
C LEU A 38 -21.51 -54.74 23.38
N ALA A 39 -21.44 -54.46 24.68
CA ALA A 39 -20.99 -53.18 25.22
C ALA A 39 -19.51 -52.93 24.93
N ARG A 40 -18.66 -53.95 25.09
CA ARG A 40 -17.23 -53.88 24.75
C ARG A 40 -17.02 -53.60 23.26
N LEU A 41 -17.77 -54.31 22.40
CA LEU A 41 -17.72 -54.17 20.94
C LEU A 41 -18.19 -52.77 20.48
N GLN A 42 -19.19 -52.19 21.14
CA GLN A 42 -19.61 -50.79 20.89
C GLN A 42 -18.51 -49.79 21.29
N TRP A 43 -17.87 -50.01 22.43
CA TRP A 43 -16.81 -49.13 22.93
C TRP A 43 -15.55 -49.17 22.05
N GLU A 44 -15.14 -50.35 21.57
CA GLU A 44 -14.01 -50.51 20.63
C GLU A 44 -14.31 -49.87 19.26
N GLY A 45 -15.54 -50.02 18.74
CA GLY A 45 -15.96 -49.43 17.46
C GLY A 45 -15.98 -47.88 17.46
N GLU A 46 -16.44 -47.27 18.55
CA GLU A 46 -16.45 -45.81 18.71
C GLU A 46 -15.04 -45.25 19.01
N SER A 47 -14.22 -45.98 19.75
CA SER A 47 -12.84 -45.58 20.11
C SER A 47 -11.90 -45.50 18.90
N HIS A 48 -12.00 -46.41 17.93
CA HIS A 48 -11.13 -46.40 16.73
C HIS A 48 -11.51 -45.35 15.68
N ALA A 49 -12.78 -44.92 15.62
CA ALA A 49 -13.24 -43.89 14.69
C ALA A 49 -13.02 -42.47 15.23
N TRP A 50 -12.86 -42.31 16.55
CA TRP A 50 -12.75 -41.01 17.20
C TRP A 50 -11.58 -40.14 16.71
N PRO A 51 -10.34 -40.66 16.54
CA PRO A 51 -9.23 -39.85 16.01
C PRO A 51 -9.49 -39.36 14.58
N LEU A 52 -10.15 -40.18 13.75
CA LEU A 52 -10.49 -39.81 12.37
C LEU A 52 -11.59 -38.74 12.32
N LEU A 53 -12.58 -38.81 13.21
CA LEU A 53 -13.62 -37.78 13.34
C LEU A 53 -13.04 -36.45 13.84
N MET A 54 -12.08 -36.48 14.77
CA MET A 54 -11.39 -35.27 15.23
C MET A 54 -10.51 -34.67 14.12
N ALA A 55 -9.74 -35.50 13.41
CA ALA A 55 -8.93 -35.05 12.27
C ALA A 55 -9.79 -34.40 11.16
N ALA A 56 -10.90 -35.04 10.79
CA ALA A 56 -11.84 -34.48 9.81
C ALA A 56 -12.47 -33.16 10.29
N ARG A 57 -12.74 -33.04 11.59
CA ARG A 57 -13.25 -31.80 12.20
C ARG A 57 -12.20 -30.69 12.14
N ASP A 58 -10.95 -30.97 12.47
CA ASP A 58 -9.84 -30.01 12.41
C ASP A 58 -9.56 -29.55 10.98
N GLU A 59 -9.57 -30.47 10.01
CA GLU A 59 -9.49 -30.12 8.58
C GLU A 59 -10.67 -29.23 8.15
N SER A 60 -11.89 -29.52 8.61
CA SER A 60 -13.07 -28.68 8.31
C SER A 60 -12.96 -27.27 8.87
N PHE A 61 -12.24 -27.08 9.99
CA PHE A 61 -11.96 -25.76 10.54
C PHE A 61 -10.88 -25.05 9.72
N GLY A 62 -9.84 -25.75 9.32
CA GLY A 62 -8.80 -25.24 8.42
C GLY A 62 -9.37 -24.75 7.09
N VAL A 63 -10.23 -25.54 6.44
CA VAL A 63 -10.91 -25.16 5.18
C VAL A 63 -11.79 -23.92 5.37
N ARG A 64 -12.56 -23.85 6.46
CA ARG A 64 -13.40 -22.67 6.75
C ARG A 64 -12.58 -21.41 7.01
N TYR A 65 -11.44 -21.54 7.69
CA TYR A 65 -10.51 -20.44 7.89
C TYR A 65 -9.92 -19.96 6.56
N MET A 66 -9.40 -20.88 5.74
CA MET A 66 -8.83 -20.55 4.42
C MET A 66 -9.86 -19.92 3.48
N HIS A 67 -11.10 -20.39 3.51
CA HIS A 67 -12.20 -19.79 2.73
C HIS A 67 -12.49 -18.35 3.16
N LYS A 68 -12.53 -18.07 4.48
CA LYS A 68 -12.67 -16.69 4.99
C LYS A 68 -11.51 -15.79 4.56
N GLN A 69 -10.27 -16.31 4.54
CA GLN A 69 -9.13 -15.54 4.06
C GLN A 69 -9.22 -15.28 2.56
N ALA A 70 -9.61 -16.27 1.75
CA ALA A 70 -9.81 -16.11 0.31
C ALA A 70 -10.83 -15.00 -0.02
N MET A 71 -11.96 -14.94 0.71
CA MET A 71 -12.96 -13.87 0.55
C MET A 71 -12.42 -12.48 0.91
N ARG A 72 -11.57 -12.38 1.95
CA ARG A 72 -10.88 -11.12 2.30
C ARG A 72 -9.92 -10.69 1.19
N TYR A 73 -9.15 -11.63 0.65
CA TYR A 73 -8.26 -11.35 -0.47
C TYR A 73 -9.02 -10.88 -1.71
N GLN A 74 -10.13 -11.53 -2.09
CA GLN A 74 -10.95 -11.08 -3.22
C GLN A 74 -11.45 -9.64 -3.04
N THR A 75 -11.95 -9.30 -1.84
CA THR A 75 -12.37 -7.93 -1.53
C THR A 75 -11.21 -6.93 -1.65
N SER A 76 -10.02 -7.29 -1.14
CA SER A 76 -8.84 -6.43 -1.24
C SER A 76 -8.37 -6.21 -2.69
N VAL A 77 -8.44 -7.25 -3.53
CA VAL A 77 -8.12 -7.18 -4.96
C VAL A 77 -9.11 -6.26 -5.67
N GLY A 78 -10.40 -6.30 -5.31
CA GLY A 78 -11.39 -5.34 -5.80
C GLY A 78 -10.99 -3.89 -5.53
N ARG A 79 -10.70 -3.57 -4.27
CA ARG A 79 -10.26 -2.22 -3.87
C ARG A 79 -8.99 -1.76 -4.58
N LEU A 80 -8.03 -2.68 -4.81
CA LEU A 80 -6.81 -2.36 -5.55
C LEU A 80 -7.08 -2.09 -7.03
N ARG A 81 -8.04 -2.78 -7.64
CA ARG A 81 -8.46 -2.51 -9.02
C ARG A 81 -9.13 -1.15 -9.13
N ASP A 82 -9.99 -0.80 -8.19
CA ASP A 82 -10.66 0.50 -8.14
C ASP A 82 -9.63 1.63 -7.98
N ALA A 83 -8.71 1.50 -7.01
CA ALA A 83 -7.63 2.46 -6.83
C ALA A 83 -6.71 2.59 -8.08
N ALA A 84 -6.46 1.49 -8.79
CA ALA A 84 -5.71 1.52 -10.04
C ALA A 84 -6.48 2.21 -11.18
N ALA A 85 -7.81 2.11 -11.21
CA ALA A 85 -8.65 2.85 -12.16
C ALA A 85 -8.61 4.35 -11.85
N ASP A 86 -8.77 4.74 -10.58
CA ASP A 86 -8.69 6.13 -10.14
C ASP A 86 -7.33 6.75 -10.48
N LEU A 87 -6.24 6.00 -10.27
CA LEU A 87 -4.89 6.46 -10.64
C LEU A 87 -4.74 6.64 -12.15
N ARG A 88 -5.30 5.77 -12.98
CA ARG A 88 -5.29 5.94 -14.44
C ARG A 88 -6.07 7.17 -14.88
N GLU A 89 -7.22 7.42 -14.26
CA GLU A 89 -8.01 8.62 -14.54
C GLU A 89 -7.25 9.88 -14.13
N ASN A 90 -6.63 9.89 -12.96
CA ASN A 90 -5.78 10.98 -12.50
C ASN A 90 -4.60 11.22 -13.45
N ILE A 91 -3.90 10.16 -13.89
CA ILE A 91 -2.82 10.28 -14.87
C ILE A 91 -3.33 10.87 -16.19
N ALA A 92 -4.50 10.42 -16.68
CA ALA A 92 -5.11 10.97 -17.88
C ALA A 92 -5.47 12.46 -17.72
N MET A 93 -5.97 12.85 -16.56
CA MET A 93 -6.25 14.25 -16.22
C MET A 93 -4.96 15.09 -16.22
N TYR A 94 -3.90 14.61 -15.57
CA TYR A 94 -2.60 15.28 -15.56
C TYR A 94 -1.98 15.37 -16.95
N ASN A 95 -2.13 14.34 -17.78
CA ASN A 95 -1.65 14.39 -19.15
C ASN A 95 -2.42 15.41 -19.99
N ARG A 96 -3.74 15.51 -19.81
CA ARG A 96 -4.54 16.56 -20.47
C ARG A 96 -4.17 17.97 -20.01
N THR A 97 -3.94 18.19 -18.71
CA THR A 97 -3.49 19.50 -18.21
C THR A 97 -2.08 19.82 -18.70
N LEU A 98 -1.17 18.85 -18.73
CA LEU A 98 0.16 19.01 -19.32
C LEU A 98 0.09 19.30 -20.82
N GLU A 99 -0.81 18.67 -21.57
CA GLU A 99 -1.06 18.96 -22.98
C GLU A 99 -1.69 20.35 -23.18
N GLN A 100 -2.52 20.83 -22.27
CA GLN A 100 -3.04 22.21 -22.31
C GLN A 100 -1.94 23.23 -22.01
N VAL A 101 -0.99 22.90 -21.13
CA VAL A 101 0.19 23.73 -20.85
C VAL A 101 1.22 23.64 -21.99
N ARG A 102 1.32 22.48 -22.66
CA ARG A 102 2.22 22.25 -23.81
C ARG A 102 1.67 22.70 -25.14
N ARG A 103 0.34 22.80 -25.29
CA ARG A 103 -0.24 23.43 -26.48
C ARG A 103 0.40 24.80 -26.58
N PRO A 104 1.03 25.12 -27.72
CA PRO A 104 1.72 26.38 -27.85
C PRO A 104 0.70 27.46 -27.55
N THR A 105 1.07 28.43 -26.72
CA THR A 105 0.58 29.79 -26.93
C THR A 105 0.86 30.09 -28.41
N GLU A 106 -0.12 29.85 -29.29
CA GLU A 106 -0.05 30.04 -30.74
C GLU A 106 0.14 31.52 -31.14
N SER A 107 0.47 32.37 -30.18
CA SER A 107 1.08 33.68 -30.40
C SER A 107 2.45 33.73 -29.73
N SER A 108 3.48 33.80 -30.57
CA SER A 108 4.88 34.18 -30.32
C SER A 108 5.87 33.11 -29.80
N SER A 109 6.71 32.67 -30.74
CA SER A 109 8.17 32.50 -30.68
C SER A 109 8.82 32.04 -29.37
N SER A 110 9.48 30.87 -29.43
CA SER A 110 10.38 30.30 -28.42
C SER A 110 9.75 30.16 -27.03
N THR A 111 9.69 28.95 -26.46
CA THR A 111 9.86 28.87 -25.01
C THR A 111 11.14 29.66 -24.73
N PRO A 112 11.09 30.83 -24.09
CA PRO A 112 12.32 31.54 -23.89
C PRO A 112 13.07 30.65 -22.90
N ASP A 113 14.25 30.17 -23.31
CA ASP A 113 15.18 29.49 -22.41
C ASP A 113 15.44 30.36 -21.16
N LYS A 114 15.06 31.65 -21.23
CA LYS A 114 15.15 32.72 -20.25
C LYS A 114 13.76 33.20 -19.79
N TYR A 115 13.39 32.93 -18.54
CA TYR A 115 12.25 33.57 -17.90
C TYR A 115 12.69 34.86 -17.19
N VAL A 116 12.08 36.01 -17.51
CA VAL A 116 12.40 37.30 -16.87
C VAL A 116 11.26 37.76 -15.96
N CYS A 117 11.58 38.10 -14.72
CA CYS A 117 10.62 38.53 -13.71
C CYS A 117 11.17 39.69 -12.87
N SER A 118 10.34 40.64 -12.46
CA SER A 118 10.77 41.72 -11.57
C SER A 118 10.78 41.26 -10.11
N ALA A 119 11.64 41.88 -9.29
CA ALA A 119 11.68 41.67 -7.84
C ALA A 119 10.28 41.81 -7.20
N ASP A 120 9.51 42.82 -7.59
CA ASP A 120 8.12 43.03 -7.12
C ASP A 120 7.20 41.83 -7.37
N LYS A 121 7.34 41.16 -8.52
CA LYS A 121 6.52 39.99 -8.87
C LYS A 121 6.93 38.75 -8.06
N LEU A 122 8.23 38.58 -7.79
CA LEU A 122 8.72 37.49 -6.94
C LEU A 122 8.34 37.71 -5.47
N HIS A 123 8.43 38.95 -4.99
CA HIS A 123 8.02 39.33 -3.63
C HIS A 123 6.51 39.13 -3.41
N LYS A 124 5.65 39.55 -4.36
CA LYS A 124 4.19 39.30 -4.29
C LYS A 124 3.83 37.82 -4.26
N LYS A 125 4.66 36.96 -4.85
CA LYS A 125 4.48 35.51 -4.85
C LYS A 125 5.12 34.81 -3.64
N GLY A 126 5.75 35.56 -2.73
CA GLY A 126 6.47 35.01 -1.58
C GLY A 126 7.72 34.20 -1.96
N LEU A 127 8.25 34.39 -3.17
CA LEU A 127 9.42 33.65 -3.70
C LEU A 127 10.74 34.40 -3.52
N LEU A 128 10.69 35.68 -3.13
CA LEU A 128 11.85 36.48 -2.76
C LEU A 128 11.76 36.76 -1.26
N GLY A 129 12.81 36.43 -0.51
CA GLY A 129 12.92 36.77 0.90
C GLY A 129 12.87 38.29 1.11
N ALA A 130 12.48 38.72 2.31
CA ALA A 130 12.47 40.14 2.68
C ALA A 130 13.89 40.72 2.86
N THR A 131 14.90 39.86 2.91
CA THR A 131 16.30 40.22 3.11
C THR A 131 16.95 40.65 1.79
N VAL A 132 17.58 41.81 1.82
CA VAL A 132 18.46 42.28 0.75
C VAL A 132 19.73 41.44 0.82
N PRO A 133 20.18 40.81 -0.29
CA PRO A 133 21.41 40.04 -0.26
C PRO A 133 22.61 40.96 0.00
N ASP A 134 23.58 40.45 0.75
CA ASP A 134 24.89 41.08 0.81
C ASP A 134 25.63 40.72 -0.49
N ILE A 135 26.09 41.73 -1.22
CA ILE A 135 26.76 41.55 -2.51
C ILE A 135 28.17 42.08 -2.38
N GLU A 136 29.15 41.18 -2.45
CA GLU A 136 30.56 41.53 -2.30
C GLU A 136 30.96 42.59 -3.33
N GLY A 137 31.62 43.65 -2.87
CA GLY A 137 32.09 44.75 -3.74
C GLY A 137 31.06 45.81 -4.12
N VAL A 138 29.81 45.74 -3.63
CA VAL A 138 28.78 46.77 -3.86
C VAL A 138 28.37 47.44 -2.54
N ASP A 139 28.24 48.78 -2.54
CA ASP A 139 27.77 49.52 -1.36
C ASP A 139 26.36 49.02 -0.94
N PRO A 140 26.17 48.53 0.29
CA PRO A 140 24.89 48.05 0.80
C PRO A 140 23.73 49.04 0.66
N LYS A 141 24.02 50.36 0.72
CA LYS A 141 22.99 51.41 0.53
C LYS A 141 22.51 51.46 -0.92
N LEU A 142 23.38 51.17 -1.87
CA LEU A 142 23.02 51.07 -3.29
C LEU A 142 22.23 49.78 -3.53
N VAL A 143 22.63 48.65 -2.94
CA VAL A 143 21.88 47.40 -3.05
C VAL A 143 20.46 47.59 -2.51
N ALA A 144 20.28 48.11 -1.29
CA ALA A 144 18.95 48.35 -0.72
C ALA A 144 18.06 49.29 -1.56
N LYS A 145 18.67 50.30 -2.22
CA LYS A 145 17.94 51.26 -3.07
C LYS A 145 17.50 50.67 -4.40
N TYR A 146 18.27 49.73 -4.94
CA TYR A 146 18.10 49.26 -6.32
C TYR A 146 17.68 47.79 -6.45
N TRP A 147 17.88 46.97 -5.43
CA TRP A 147 17.44 45.57 -5.38
C TRP A 147 15.93 45.38 -5.57
N PRO A 148 15.05 46.23 -4.98
CA PRO A 148 13.61 46.17 -5.28
C PRO A 148 13.27 46.46 -6.75
N LYS A 149 14.20 47.07 -7.49
CA LYS A 149 14.06 47.39 -8.92
C LYS A 149 14.80 46.39 -9.81
N ALA A 150 15.34 45.31 -9.24
CA ALA A 150 16.04 44.29 -9.99
C ALA A 150 15.07 43.49 -10.87
N SER A 151 15.55 43.14 -12.06
CA SER A 151 14.96 42.12 -12.91
C SER A 151 15.77 40.84 -12.78
N PHE A 152 15.11 39.75 -12.43
CA PHE A 152 15.68 38.41 -12.37
C PHE A 152 15.46 37.70 -13.69
N THR A 153 16.50 37.07 -14.21
CA THR A 153 16.44 36.20 -15.38
C THR A 153 16.81 34.79 -14.95
N PHE A 154 15.95 33.83 -15.28
CA PHE A 154 16.12 32.42 -14.98
C PHE A 154 16.34 31.68 -16.30
N GLU A 155 17.53 31.11 -16.50
CA GLU A 155 17.89 30.39 -17.70
C GLU A 155 18.03 28.90 -17.43
N LEU A 156 17.24 28.06 -18.12
CA LEU A 156 17.33 26.60 -17.98
C LEU A 156 18.38 26.05 -18.94
N LYS A 157 19.49 25.52 -18.41
CA LYS A 157 20.50 24.82 -19.19
C LYS A 157 20.16 23.34 -19.35
N ALA A 158 20.64 22.74 -20.44
CA ALA A 158 20.34 21.36 -20.87
C ALA A 158 20.65 20.26 -19.83
N GLN A 159 21.44 20.58 -18.79
CA GLN A 159 21.85 19.65 -17.73
C GLN A 159 20.97 19.74 -16.47
N GLY A 160 19.80 20.39 -16.54
CA GLY A 160 18.94 20.58 -15.37
C GLY A 160 19.48 21.60 -14.35
N VAL A 161 20.34 22.51 -14.83
CA VAL A 161 20.86 23.64 -14.05
C VAL A 161 20.06 24.89 -14.44
N VAL A 162 19.57 25.61 -13.45
CA VAL A 162 18.91 26.92 -13.62
C VAL A 162 19.92 27.98 -13.23
N GLU A 163 20.32 28.81 -14.19
CA GLU A 163 21.11 30.01 -13.90
C GLU A 163 20.19 31.18 -13.60
N ILE A 164 20.49 31.90 -12.54
CA ILE A 164 19.69 33.02 -12.07
C ILE A 164 20.58 34.24 -12.08
N SER A 165 20.21 35.27 -12.83
CA SER A 165 20.91 36.56 -12.82
C SER A 165 19.97 37.67 -12.40
N ALA A 166 20.40 38.51 -11.47
CA ALA A 166 19.69 39.71 -11.06
C ALA A 166 20.37 40.93 -11.68
N ALA A 167 19.63 41.69 -12.46
CA ALA A 167 20.13 42.89 -13.14
C ALA A 167 19.36 44.15 -12.74
N VAL A 168 20.07 45.27 -12.58
CA VAL A 168 19.50 46.60 -12.36
C VAL A 168 19.93 47.49 -13.50
N LYS A 169 18.97 48.08 -14.23
CA LYS A 169 19.24 48.98 -15.38
C LYS A 169 20.24 48.39 -16.39
N GLY A 170 20.17 47.08 -16.63
CA GLY A 170 21.03 46.37 -17.58
C GLY A 170 22.43 46.01 -17.07
N ARG A 171 22.75 46.28 -15.80
CA ARG A 171 23.96 45.76 -15.15
C ARG A 171 23.62 44.57 -14.27
N VAL A 172 24.31 43.45 -14.46
CA VAL A 172 24.17 42.28 -13.59
C VAL A 172 24.81 42.60 -12.24
N MET A 173 24.03 42.42 -11.18
CA MET A 173 24.41 42.69 -9.79
C MET A 173 24.68 41.42 -9.01
N TRP A 174 24.06 40.31 -9.41
CA TRP A 174 24.18 39.02 -8.75
C TRP A 174 23.91 37.90 -9.75
N GLU A 175 24.66 36.81 -9.64
CA GLU A 175 24.46 35.58 -10.40
C GLU A 175 24.53 34.39 -9.43
N GLY A 176 23.63 33.44 -9.61
CA GLY A 176 23.58 32.18 -8.88
C GLY A 176 23.22 31.05 -9.82
N SER A 177 23.55 29.82 -9.43
CA SER A 177 23.25 28.64 -10.24
C SER A 177 22.70 27.54 -9.37
N LEU A 178 21.61 26.93 -9.82
CA LEU A 178 20.85 26.04 -8.97
C LEU A 178 20.48 24.76 -9.71
N ARG A 179 20.82 23.60 -9.14
CA ARG A 179 20.51 22.31 -9.73
C ARG A 179 19.10 21.88 -9.36
N LEU A 180 18.33 21.42 -10.36
CA LEU A 180 16.97 20.92 -10.14
C LEU A 180 16.94 19.74 -9.14
N ASP A 181 17.95 18.89 -9.14
CA ASP A 181 18.05 17.75 -8.21
C ASP A 181 18.19 18.21 -6.75
N GLU A 182 18.91 19.32 -6.51
CA GLU A 182 19.09 19.89 -5.17
C GLU A 182 17.79 20.52 -4.66
N LEU A 183 17.02 21.19 -5.53
CA LEU A 183 15.68 21.70 -5.20
C LEU A 183 14.73 20.58 -4.80
N LEU A 184 14.71 19.49 -5.57
CA LEU A 184 13.84 18.36 -5.30
C LEU A 184 14.21 17.69 -3.98
N LYS A 185 15.51 17.56 -3.70
CA LYS A 185 16.02 17.05 -2.43
C LYS A 185 15.63 17.94 -1.25
N GLN A 186 15.92 19.24 -1.31
CA GLN A 186 15.56 20.21 -0.25
C GLN A 186 14.06 20.24 0.02
N ARG A 187 13.22 20.17 -1.03
CA ARG A 187 11.77 20.09 -0.89
C ARG A 187 11.32 18.79 -0.21
N SER A 188 11.96 17.66 -0.52
CA SER A 188 11.68 16.37 0.13
C SER A 188 12.09 16.35 1.61
N GLU A 189 13.09 17.15 1.98
CA GLU A 189 13.58 17.33 3.34
C GLU A 189 12.78 18.39 4.13
N GLY A 190 11.79 19.03 3.50
CA GLY A 190 10.89 20.00 4.14
C GLY A 190 11.44 21.43 4.22
N ALA A 191 12.55 21.74 3.55
CA ALA A 191 13.07 23.10 3.48
C ALA A 191 12.16 23.98 2.61
N SER A 192 11.68 25.09 3.18
CA SER A 192 10.82 26.07 2.49
C SER A 192 11.59 27.29 1.97
N HIS A 193 12.86 27.44 2.35
CA HIS A 193 13.73 28.56 1.98
C HIS A 193 15.07 28.03 1.47
N ILE A 194 15.56 28.67 0.41
CA ILE A 194 16.87 28.41 -0.16
C ILE A 194 17.74 29.58 0.29
N GLU A 195 18.59 29.33 1.28
CA GLU A 195 19.69 30.23 1.61
C GLU A 195 20.90 29.74 0.84
N GLU A 196 21.23 30.41 -0.27
CA GLU A 196 22.51 30.20 -0.92
C GLU A 196 23.55 30.98 -0.08
N GLU A 197 24.40 30.26 0.66
CA GLU A 197 25.60 30.84 1.26
C GLU A 197 26.46 31.37 0.12
N GLY A 198 26.54 32.71 0.02
CA GLY A 198 27.27 33.38 -1.05
C GLY A 198 28.74 32.99 -1.08
N VAL A 199 29.28 32.86 -2.29
CA VAL A 199 30.71 32.99 -2.58
C VAL A 199 31.12 34.45 -2.43
#